data_AF-A0A8W8JIK5-F1
#
_entry.id   AF-A0A8W8JIK5-F1
#
_cell.length_a   1.000
_cell.length_b   1.000
_cell.length_c   1.000
_cell.angle_alpha   90.00
_cell.angle_beta   90.00
_cell.angle_gamma   90.00
#
_symmetry.space_group_name_H-M   'P 1'
#
loop_
_entity.id
_entity.type
_entity.pdbx_description
1 polymer ?
#
loop_
_entity_poly.entity_id
_entity_poly.type
_entity_poly.pdbx_seq_one_letter_code
_entity_poly.pdbx_strand_id
1 'polypeptide(L)'
;MDSGRKKQFRFSEQDDMKMLREVISRNPFKDRGKWLEISLALPMSVDARRVRERTVLLMEQRRKANSSSLKKSGVDEVYGEKEILLDEILDLANDEEEKKKDDKSKAIKEEVLCKDIRKRALDNLTPSKSDENLKKMPKKSTSVMSFLKEKAELERQSKEDELALRREQFNLEKERFEIEKQERLQKLEMEKQQSKLMFELFSKCLNK
;
A
#
# COMPACT_ATOMS: atom_id res chain seq x y z
N MET A 1 -28.53 -46.56 7.76
CA MET A 1 -28.86 -45.13 8.01
C MET A 1 -27.84 -44.32 7.23
N ASP A 2 -28.29 -43.62 6.20
CA ASP A 2 -27.43 -42.82 5.33
C ASP A 2 -26.97 -41.57 6.09
N SER A 3 -25.70 -41.55 6.52
CA SER A 3 -25.06 -40.41 7.16
C SER A 3 -24.75 -39.35 6.09
N GLY A 4 -25.81 -38.74 5.55
CA GLY A 4 -25.75 -37.72 4.51
C GLY A 4 -24.98 -36.49 4.99
N ARG A 5 -23.70 -36.40 4.62
CA ARG A 5 -22.88 -35.19 4.84
C ARG A 5 -23.55 -34.03 4.09
N LYS A 6 -23.87 -32.95 4.81
CA LYS A 6 -24.40 -31.72 4.20
C LYS A 6 -23.43 -31.23 3.13
N LYS A 7 -23.96 -30.99 1.92
CA LYS A 7 -23.17 -30.52 0.77
C LYS A 7 -22.51 -29.18 1.11
N GLN A 8 -21.20 -29.11 0.94
CA GLN A 8 -20.43 -27.90 1.22
C GLN A 8 -20.83 -26.78 0.23
N PHE A 9 -21.20 -25.61 0.75
CA PHE A 9 -21.51 -24.44 -0.08
C PHE A 9 -20.29 -24.01 -0.91
N ARG A 10 -20.48 -23.73 -2.20
CA ARG A 10 -19.42 -23.23 -3.09
C ARG A 10 -19.89 -21.91 -3.69
N PHE A 11 -19.05 -20.88 -3.57
CA PHE A 11 -19.32 -19.57 -4.16
C PHE A 11 -19.26 -19.66 -5.69
N SER A 12 -20.30 -19.18 -6.34
CA SER A 12 -20.27 -18.80 -7.75
C SER A 12 -19.72 -17.37 -7.89
N GLU A 13 -19.44 -16.97 -9.13
CA GLU A 13 -19.03 -15.60 -9.42
C GLU A 13 -20.12 -14.58 -9.07
N GLN A 14 -21.39 -14.90 -9.32
CA GLN A 14 -22.51 -14.04 -8.95
C GLN A 14 -22.64 -13.90 -7.42
N ASP A 15 -22.31 -14.95 -6.66
CA ASP A 15 -22.29 -14.89 -5.20
C ASP A 15 -21.17 -13.98 -4.72
N ASP A 16 -19.99 -14.08 -5.34
CA ASP A 16 -18.88 -13.17 -5.05
C ASP A 16 -19.31 -11.72 -5.30
N MET A 17 -19.94 -11.41 -6.44
CA MET A 17 -20.40 -10.05 -6.76
C MET A 17 -21.36 -9.49 -5.71
N LYS A 18 -22.37 -10.26 -5.29
CA LYS A 18 -23.31 -9.84 -4.24
C LYS A 18 -22.60 -9.61 -2.91
N MET A 19 -21.70 -10.53 -2.55
CA MET A 19 -20.91 -10.44 -1.33
C MET A 19 -20.03 -9.20 -1.31
N LEU A 20 -19.31 -8.91 -2.40
CA LEU A 20 -18.39 -7.78 -2.49
C LEU A 20 -19.15 -6.43 -2.41
N ARG A 21 -20.32 -6.32 -3.03
CA ARG A 21 -21.16 -5.12 -2.88
C ARG A 21 -21.61 -4.88 -1.43
N GLU A 22 -22.01 -5.94 -0.72
CA GLU A 22 -22.37 -5.84 0.70
C GLU A 22 -21.16 -5.44 1.56
N VAL A 23 -19.96 -5.95 1.24
CA VAL A 23 -18.71 -5.58 1.92
C VAL A 23 -18.42 -4.09 1.75
N ILE A 24 -18.56 -3.54 0.55
CA ILE A 24 -18.37 -2.10 0.28
C ILE A 24 -19.40 -1.29 1.06
N SER A 25 -20.68 -1.64 0.94
CA SER A 25 -21.79 -0.92 1.56
C SER A 25 -21.67 -0.84 3.09
N ARG A 26 -21.30 -1.94 3.74
CA ARG A 26 -21.25 -2.03 5.21
C ARG A 26 -19.87 -1.76 5.81
N ASN A 27 -18.82 -1.80 4.99
CA ASN A 27 -17.42 -1.61 5.34
C ASN A 27 -17.00 -2.30 6.66
N PRO A 28 -16.65 -3.60 6.60
CA PRO A 28 -16.29 -4.36 7.79
C PRO A 28 -14.85 -4.14 8.29
N PHE A 29 -14.10 -3.22 7.67
CA PHE A 29 -12.75 -2.84 8.13
C PHE A 29 -12.79 -1.77 9.22
N LYS A 30 -13.88 -0.98 9.27
CA LYS A 30 -14.21 -0.05 10.35
C LYS A 30 -14.64 -0.79 11.61
N ASP A 31 -15.52 -1.77 11.47
CA ASP A 31 -16.07 -2.54 12.58
C ASP A 31 -16.17 -4.03 12.23
N ARG A 32 -15.58 -4.86 13.11
CA ARG A 32 -15.57 -6.32 12.97
C ARG A 32 -16.97 -6.93 13.07
N GLY A 33 -17.92 -6.28 13.76
CA GLY A 33 -19.31 -6.73 13.85
C GLY A 33 -20.02 -6.78 12.50
N LYS A 34 -19.60 -5.96 11.54
CA LYS A 34 -20.21 -5.87 10.21
C LYS A 34 -20.09 -7.14 9.38
N TRP A 35 -19.11 -8.01 9.65
CA TRP A 35 -19.04 -9.32 8.99
C TRP A 35 -20.28 -10.19 9.26
N LEU A 36 -20.83 -10.12 10.47
CA LEU A 36 -22.07 -10.81 10.82
C LEU A 36 -23.25 -10.20 10.08
N GLU A 37 -23.35 -8.88 10.08
CA GLU A 37 -24.41 -8.17 9.35
C GLU A 37 -24.41 -8.48 7.85
N ILE A 38 -23.24 -8.51 7.22
CA ILE A 38 -23.08 -8.90 5.80
C ILE A 38 -23.59 -10.33 5.60
N SER A 39 -23.18 -11.27 6.46
CA SER A 39 -23.60 -12.68 6.32
C SER A 39 -25.11 -12.87 6.42
N LEU A 40 -25.79 -12.07 7.23
CA LEU A 40 -27.25 -12.10 7.40
C LEU A 40 -28.00 -11.43 6.25
N ALA A 41 -27.38 -10.46 5.58
CA ALA A 41 -27.97 -9.74 4.44
C ALA A 41 -27.93 -10.54 3.14
N LEU A 42 -27.03 -11.53 3.09
CA LEU A 42 -26.79 -12.32 1.90
C LEU A 42 -27.87 -13.39 1.69
N PRO A 43 -28.34 -13.61 0.44
CA PRO A 43 -29.37 -14.60 0.15
C PRO A 43 -28.87 -16.05 0.29
N MET A 44 -27.56 -16.25 0.36
CA MET A 44 -26.94 -17.55 0.63
C MET A 44 -26.69 -17.75 2.12
N SER A 45 -26.97 -18.95 2.62
CA SER A 45 -26.72 -19.34 4.02
C SER A 45 -25.23 -19.62 4.25
N VAL A 46 -24.44 -18.57 4.40
CA VAL A 46 -23.01 -18.61 4.75
C VAL A 46 -22.78 -17.87 6.07
N ASP A 47 -21.88 -18.38 6.90
CA ASP A 47 -21.51 -17.69 8.14
C ASP A 47 -20.55 -16.52 7.89
N ALA A 48 -20.48 -15.60 8.85
CA ALA A 48 -19.62 -14.42 8.83
C ALA A 48 -18.14 -14.75 8.59
N ARG A 49 -17.67 -15.88 9.14
CA ARG A 49 -16.29 -16.33 8.99
C ARG A 49 -16.00 -16.66 7.53
N ARG A 50 -16.89 -17.39 6.88
CA ARG A 50 -16.75 -17.84 5.50
C ARG A 50 -16.83 -16.68 4.51
N VAL A 51 -17.69 -15.70 4.78
CA VAL A 51 -17.73 -14.43 4.02
C VAL A 51 -16.39 -13.70 4.10
N ARG A 52 -15.85 -13.56 5.31
CA ARG A 52 -14.55 -12.91 5.52
C ARG A 52 -13.42 -13.66 4.82
N GLU A 53 -13.33 -14.97 5.03
CA GLU A 53 -12.29 -15.81 4.41
C GLU A 53 -12.35 -15.74 2.89
N ARG A 54 -13.56 -15.78 2.30
CA ARG A 54 -13.76 -15.65 0.86
C ARG A 54 -13.33 -14.27 0.36
N THR A 55 -13.73 -13.20 1.05
CA THR A 55 -13.36 -11.82 0.69
C THR A 55 -11.85 -11.63 0.72
N VAL A 56 -11.18 -12.09 1.78
CA VAL A 56 -9.72 -12.01 1.92
C VAL A 56 -9.01 -12.78 0.81
N LEU A 57 -9.48 -14.00 0.50
CA LEU A 57 -8.92 -14.80 -0.59
C LEU A 57 -9.00 -14.07 -1.94
N LEU A 58 -10.14 -13.43 -2.25
CA LEU A 58 -10.32 -12.67 -3.49
C LEU A 58 -9.42 -11.42 -3.52
N MET A 59 -9.29 -10.70 -2.40
CA MET A 59 -8.37 -9.56 -2.29
C MET A 59 -6.91 -9.98 -2.54
N GLU A 60 -6.46 -11.11 -2.00
CA GLU A 60 -5.11 -11.64 -2.23
C GLU A 60 -4.88 -12.01 -3.70
N GLN A 61 -5.87 -12.63 -4.34
CA GLN A 61 -5.83 -12.94 -5.77
C GLN A 61 -5.72 -11.67 -6.61
N ARG A 62 -6.52 -10.63 -6.29
CA ARG A 62 -6.48 -9.33 -6.96
C ARG A 62 -5.13 -8.64 -6.79
N ARG A 63 -4.56 -8.59 -5.58
CA ARG A 63 -3.23 -8.03 -5.33
C ARG A 63 -2.14 -8.71 -6.19
N LYS A 64 -2.18 -10.03 -6.30
CA LYS A 64 -1.26 -10.79 -7.16
C LYS A 64 -1.44 -10.45 -8.64
N ALA A 65 -2.69 -10.34 -9.09
CA ALA A 65 -3.01 -9.93 -10.46
C ALA A 65 -2.49 -8.52 -10.75
N ASN A 66 -2.80 -7.53 -9.89
CA ASN A 66 -2.34 -6.14 -10.04
C ASN A 66 -0.80 -6.06 -10.06
N SER A 67 -0.11 -6.81 -9.19
CA SER A 67 1.36 -6.88 -9.20
C SER A 67 1.93 -7.45 -10.50
N SER A 68 1.22 -8.40 -11.12
CA SER A 68 1.61 -8.97 -12.41
C SER A 68 1.28 -8.06 -13.60
N SER A 69 0.16 -7.33 -13.57
CA SER A 69 -0.23 -6.35 -14.60
C SER A 69 0.69 -5.12 -14.58
N LEU A 70 1.02 -4.58 -13.41
CA LEU A 70 2.01 -3.49 -13.23
C LEU A 70 3.39 -3.84 -13.83
N LYS A 71 3.74 -5.13 -13.84
CA LYS A 71 5.02 -5.62 -14.43
C LYS A 71 4.94 -5.82 -15.95
N LYS A 72 3.74 -5.87 -16.54
CA LYS A 72 3.52 -6.34 -17.91
C LYS A 72 2.91 -5.31 -18.86
N SER A 73 2.16 -4.31 -18.39
CA SER A 73 1.31 -3.51 -19.27
C SER A 73 1.78 -2.08 -19.51
N GLY A 74 1.73 -1.69 -20.80
CA GLY A 74 1.71 -0.30 -21.30
C GLY A 74 0.42 0.01 -22.06
N VAL A 75 -0.67 -0.74 -21.79
CA VAL A 75 -2.00 -0.62 -22.40
C VAL A 75 -3.10 -0.64 -21.32
N ASP A 76 -4.17 0.14 -21.52
CA ASP A 76 -5.37 0.16 -20.67
C ASP A 76 -6.01 -1.23 -20.61
N GLU A 77 -5.97 -1.87 -19.44
CA GLU A 77 -6.70 -3.11 -19.17
C GLU A 77 -8.18 -2.78 -18.93
N VAL A 78 -9.08 -3.43 -19.67
CA VAL A 78 -10.53 -3.32 -19.42
C VAL A 78 -10.85 -4.14 -18.18
N TYR A 79 -11.14 -3.46 -17.06
CA TYR A 79 -11.52 -4.10 -15.82
C TYR A 79 -12.98 -4.53 -15.83
N GLY A 80 -13.23 -5.78 -15.44
CA GLY A 80 -14.57 -6.27 -15.16
C GLY A 80 -15.13 -5.71 -13.86
N GLU A 81 -16.43 -5.88 -13.66
CA GLU A 81 -17.10 -5.31 -12.49
C GLU A 81 -16.56 -5.89 -11.17
N LYS A 82 -16.22 -7.18 -11.15
CA LYS A 82 -15.65 -7.85 -9.98
C LYS A 82 -14.30 -7.25 -9.58
N GLU A 83 -13.48 -6.95 -10.57
CA GLU A 83 -12.18 -6.32 -10.42
C GLU A 83 -12.31 -4.93 -9.82
N ILE A 84 -13.26 -4.12 -10.32
CA ILE A 84 -13.55 -2.78 -9.81
C ILE A 84 -13.98 -2.85 -8.34
N LEU A 85 -14.90 -3.75 -7.99
CA LEU A 85 -15.33 -3.92 -6.59
C LEU A 85 -14.17 -4.35 -5.69
N LEU A 86 -13.27 -5.21 -6.19
CA LEU A 86 -12.12 -5.67 -5.41
C LEU A 86 -11.10 -4.56 -5.18
N ASP A 87 -10.85 -3.69 -6.16
CA ASP A 87 -9.99 -2.53 -5.99
C ASP A 87 -10.58 -1.56 -4.95
N GLU A 88 -11.87 -1.25 -5.03
CA GLU A 88 -12.53 -0.39 -4.04
C GLU A 88 -12.43 -0.99 -2.62
N ILE A 89 -12.60 -2.31 -2.47
CA ILE A 89 -12.43 -2.99 -1.18
C ILE A 89 -10.99 -2.92 -0.69
N LEU A 90 -10.00 -3.02 -1.59
CA LEU A 90 -8.59 -2.88 -1.23
C LEU A 90 -8.30 -1.47 -0.71
N ASP A 91 -8.83 -0.44 -1.37
CA ASP A 91 -8.67 0.95 -0.95
C ASP A 91 -9.33 1.19 0.41
N LEU A 92 -10.58 0.73 0.61
CA LEU A 92 -11.26 0.80 1.90
C LEU A 92 -10.48 0.11 3.03
N ALA A 93 -9.85 -1.03 2.74
CA ALA A 93 -9.05 -1.73 3.73
C ALA A 93 -7.76 -0.98 4.08
N ASN A 94 -7.09 -0.40 3.09
CA ASN A 94 -5.85 0.35 3.27
C ASN A 94 -6.12 1.66 4.04
N ASP A 95 -7.16 2.41 3.66
CA ASP A 95 -7.56 3.65 4.32
C ASP A 95 -7.82 3.45 5.82
N GLU A 96 -8.50 2.36 6.18
CA GLU A 96 -8.78 2.03 7.58
C GLU A 96 -7.53 1.51 8.33
N GLU A 97 -6.56 0.92 7.63
CA GLU A 97 -5.27 0.56 8.22
C GLU A 97 -4.40 1.80 8.49
N GLU A 98 -4.37 2.76 7.56
CA GLU A 98 -3.63 4.02 7.70
C GLU A 98 -4.18 4.88 8.83
N LYS A 99 -5.50 5.04 8.94
CA LYS A 99 -6.13 5.75 10.07
C LYS A 99 -5.74 5.15 11.41
N LYS A 100 -5.73 3.82 11.53
CA LYS A 100 -5.31 3.13 12.77
C LYS A 100 -3.83 3.37 13.10
N LYS A 101 -2.96 3.49 12.09
CA LYS A 101 -1.53 3.83 12.29
C LYS A 101 -1.38 5.27 12.76
N ASP A 102 -2.11 6.20 12.16
CA ASP A 102 -2.09 7.62 12.54
C ASP A 102 -2.59 7.85 13.96
N ASP A 103 -3.70 7.22 14.34
CA ASP A 103 -4.24 7.33 15.70
C ASP A 103 -3.27 6.75 16.75
N LYS A 104 -2.63 5.62 16.44
CA LYS A 104 -1.59 5.04 17.29
C LYS A 104 -0.37 5.96 17.40
N SER A 105 0.05 6.58 16.31
CA SER A 105 1.17 7.53 16.28
C SER A 105 0.87 8.78 17.12
N LYS A 106 -0.35 9.33 17.01
CA LYS A 106 -0.82 10.46 17.83
C LYS A 106 -0.84 10.11 19.31
N ALA A 107 -1.41 8.95 19.68
CA ALA A 107 -1.44 8.48 21.06
C ALA A 107 -0.04 8.33 21.68
N ILE A 108 0.92 7.78 20.92
CA ILE A 108 2.32 7.67 21.37
C ILE A 108 2.95 9.05 21.58
N LYS A 109 2.75 9.99 20.64
CA LYS A 109 3.28 11.36 20.75
C LYS A 109 2.71 12.08 21.98
N GLU A 110 1.41 11.92 22.24
CA GLU A 110 0.75 12.48 23.41
C GLU A 110 1.30 11.90 24.71
N GLU A 111 1.48 10.58 24.79
CA GLU A 111 2.05 9.92 25.97
C GLU A 111 3.49 10.40 26.26
N VAL A 112 4.31 10.54 25.23
CA VAL A 112 5.68 11.06 25.34
C VAL A 112 5.69 12.51 25.82
N LEU A 113 4.81 13.35 25.27
CA LEU A 113 4.67 14.75 25.67
C LEU A 113 4.25 14.86 27.14
N CYS A 114 3.26 14.07 27.58
CA CYS A 114 2.81 14.06 28.98
C CYS A 114 3.93 13.61 29.94
N LYS A 115 4.73 12.62 29.55
CA LYS A 115 5.89 12.18 30.35
C LYS A 115 6.95 13.28 30.47
N ASP A 116 7.22 14.00 29.38
CA ASP A 116 8.20 15.10 29.38
C ASP A 116 7.76 16.29 30.24
N ILE A 117 6.48 16.68 30.16
CA ILE A 117 5.90 17.72 31.03
C ILE A 117 6.04 17.34 32.51
N ARG A 118 5.69 16.08 32.86
CA ARG A 118 5.81 15.60 34.24
C ARG A 118 7.27 15.62 34.72
N LYS A 119 8.21 15.21 33.88
CA LYS A 119 9.64 15.22 34.19
C LYS A 119 10.14 16.64 34.49
N ARG A 120 9.83 17.61 33.61
CA ARG A 120 10.21 19.02 33.81
C ARG A 120 9.60 19.61 35.09
N ALA A 121 8.36 19.24 35.42
CA ALA A 121 7.73 19.69 36.66
C ALA A 121 8.44 19.13 37.92
N LEU A 122 8.88 17.88 37.89
CA LEU A 122 9.67 17.28 38.99
C LEU A 122 11.05 17.91 39.12
N ASP A 123 11.74 18.17 38.00
CA ASP A 123 13.05 18.82 37.99
C ASP A 123 12.99 20.23 38.62
N ASN A 124 11.87 20.95 38.43
CA ASN A 124 11.64 22.27 39.04
C ASN A 124 11.25 22.22 40.52
N LEU A 125 10.78 21.08 41.02
CA LEU A 125 10.36 20.89 42.42
C LEU A 125 11.47 20.31 43.31
N THR A 126 12.58 19.82 42.74
CA THR A 126 13.74 19.42 43.53
C THR A 126 14.44 20.67 44.08
N PRO A 127 14.45 20.89 45.42
CA PRO A 127 15.18 22.02 45.97
C PRO A 127 16.67 21.75 45.76
N SER A 128 17.33 22.65 45.02
CA SER A 128 18.78 22.73 45.02
C SER A 128 19.19 23.01 46.46
N LYS A 129 19.75 22.00 47.14
CA LYS A 129 20.44 22.22 48.40
C LYS A 129 21.59 23.18 48.11
N SER A 130 21.41 24.44 48.49
CA SER A 130 22.49 25.39 48.63
C SER A 130 23.39 24.91 49.76
N ASP A 131 24.63 24.59 49.44
CA ASP A 131 25.74 24.79 50.36
C ASP A 131 26.96 25.27 49.59
N GLU A 132 27.58 26.29 50.15
CA GLU A 132 28.60 27.15 49.56
C GLU A 132 29.83 26.42 49.04
N ASN A 133 30.17 26.59 47.76
CA ASN A 133 31.56 26.73 47.35
C ASN A 133 31.67 27.24 45.91
N LEU A 134 32.31 28.39 45.74
CA LEU A 134 32.80 28.90 44.45
C LEU A 134 33.87 27.96 43.89
N LYS A 135 33.47 26.92 43.14
CA LYS A 135 34.34 26.25 42.17
C LYS A 135 33.65 26.21 40.82
N LYS A 136 34.24 26.95 39.87
CA LYS A 136 33.88 26.97 38.44
C LYS A 136 33.60 25.54 37.97
N MET A 137 32.33 25.26 37.69
CA MET A 137 31.92 23.98 37.12
C MET A 137 32.49 23.83 35.69
N PRO A 138 33.02 22.66 35.31
CA PRO A 138 33.37 22.39 33.93
C PRO A 138 32.10 22.36 33.08
N LYS A 139 32.14 23.10 31.96
CA LYS A 139 31.03 23.29 31.02
C LYS A 139 30.51 21.93 30.51
N LYS A 140 29.35 21.46 31.01
CA LYS A 140 28.59 20.33 30.42
C LYS A 140 27.84 20.70 29.13
N SER A 141 27.80 21.99 28.78
CA SER A 141 27.19 22.55 27.57
C SER A 141 27.85 22.04 26.27
N THR A 142 29.15 21.73 26.28
CA THR A 142 29.87 21.26 25.08
C THR A 142 29.45 19.87 24.63
N SER A 143 29.13 18.97 25.56
CA SER A 143 28.71 17.60 25.23
C SER A 143 27.31 17.56 24.62
N VAL A 144 26.35 18.30 25.19
CA VAL A 144 24.99 18.38 24.60
C VAL A 144 25.04 19.05 23.23
N MET A 145 25.83 20.12 23.06
CA MET A 145 26.00 20.79 21.78
C MET A 145 26.68 19.89 20.72
N SER A 146 27.63 19.03 21.10
CA SER A 146 28.23 18.07 20.17
C SER A 146 27.22 17.01 19.72
N PHE A 147 26.42 16.47 20.64
CA PHE A 147 25.34 15.53 20.30
C PHE A 147 24.27 16.15 19.39
N LEU A 148 23.88 17.41 19.65
CA LEU A 148 22.91 18.11 18.82
C LEU A 148 23.46 18.39 17.41
N LYS A 149 24.75 18.74 17.32
CA LYS A 149 25.42 18.96 16.03
C LYS A 149 25.57 17.66 15.24
N GLU A 150 25.97 16.57 15.89
CA GLU A 150 26.07 15.24 15.29
C GLU A 150 24.69 14.74 14.81
N LYS A 151 23.65 14.92 15.62
CA LYS A 151 22.27 14.59 15.24
C LYS A 151 21.80 15.40 14.03
N ALA A 152 22.08 16.70 14.00
CA ALA A 152 21.72 17.56 12.87
C ALA A 152 22.47 17.17 11.58
N GLU A 153 23.74 16.76 11.70
CA GLU A 153 24.54 16.28 10.57
C GLU A 153 24.00 14.95 10.02
N LEU A 154 23.64 14.01 10.90
CA LEU A 154 23.01 12.74 10.54
C LEU A 154 21.65 12.94 9.86
N GLU A 155 20.84 13.85 10.36
CA GLU A 155 19.54 14.18 9.76
C GLU A 155 19.70 14.83 8.37
N ARG A 156 20.73 15.69 8.20
CA ARG A 156 21.08 16.27 6.91
C ARG A 156 21.56 15.19 5.93
N GLN A 157 22.45 14.29 6.35
CA GLN A 157 22.94 13.19 5.53
C GLN A 157 21.81 12.25 5.11
N SER A 158 20.95 11.85 6.05
CA SER A 158 19.79 11.01 5.75
C SER A 158 18.87 11.65 4.71
N LYS A 159 18.68 12.97 4.77
CA LYS A 159 17.88 13.71 3.80
C LYS A 159 18.57 13.84 2.44
N GLU A 160 19.89 14.00 2.42
CA GLU A 160 20.68 14.01 1.18
C GLU A 160 20.66 12.64 0.50
N ASP A 161 20.79 11.55 1.25
CA ASP A 161 20.69 10.19 0.75
C ASP A 161 19.29 9.88 0.20
N GLU A 162 18.23 10.32 0.88
CA GLU A 162 16.85 10.20 0.40
C GLU A 162 16.65 10.97 -0.92
N LEU A 163 17.16 12.21 -0.99
CA LEU A 163 17.11 13.00 -2.22
C LEU A 163 17.93 12.39 -3.36
N ALA A 164 19.07 11.78 -3.05
CA ALA A 164 19.92 11.10 -4.03
C ALA A 164 19.21 9.85 -4.59
N LEU A 165 18.66 9.01 -3.72
CA LEU A 165 17.86 7.84 -4.12
C LEU A 165 16.67 8.25 -4.98
N ARG A 166 15.98 9.33 -4.62
CA ARG A 166 14.83 9.82 -5.39
C ARG A 166 15.21 10.34 -6.77
N ARG A 167 16.38 10.99 -6.90
CA ARG A 167 16.93 11.41 -8.20
C ARG A 167 17.32 10.21 -9.06
N GLU A 168 17.94 9.20 -8.46
CA GLU A 168 18.32 7.97 -9.16
C GLU A 168 17.09 7.23 -9.67
N GLN A 169 16.06 7.06 -8.82
CA GLN A 169 14.78 6.46 -9.23
C GLN A 169 14.15 7.20 -10.42
N PHE A 170 14.14 8.54 -10.37
CA PHE A 170 13.61 9.35 -11.46
C PHE A 170 14.41 9.16 -12.76
N ASN A 171 15.74 9.06 -12.68
CA ASN A 171 16.59 8.83 -13.85
C ASN A 171 16.35 7.45 -14.45
N LEU A 172 16.28 6.40 -13.63
CA LEU A 172 16.00 5.04 -14.07
C LEU A 172 14.62 4.94 -14.73
N GLU A 173 13.62 5.65 -14.19
CA GLU A 173 12.29 5.70 -14.78
C GLU A 173 12.30 6.38 -16.16
N LYS A 174 13.06 7.48 -16.30
CA LYS A 174 13.26 8.16 -17.59
C LYS A 174 13.97 7.26 -18.62
N GLU A 175 15.00 6.53 -18.21
CA GLU A 175 15.71 5.58 -19.09
C GLU A 175 14.79 4.45 -19.52
N ARG A 176 14.03 3.86 -18.59
CA ARG A 176 13.04 2.83 -18.88
C ARG A 176 12.01 3.31 -19.90
N PHE A 177 11.51 4.53 -19.74
CA PHE A 177 10.57 5.13 -20.68
C PHE A 177 11.17 5.29 -22.09
N GLU A 178 12.42 5.72 -22.20
CA GLU A 178 13.07 5.87 -23.51
C GLU A 178 13.31 4.51 -24.19
N ILE A 179 13.68 3.48 -23.42
CA ILE A 179 13.80 2.10 -23.94
C ILE A 179 12.46 1.60 -24.47
N GLU A 180 11.38 1.74 -23.67
CA GLU A 180 10.04 1.30 -24.08
C GLU A 180 9.57 2.00 -25.37
N LYS A 181 9.85 3.30 -25.49
CA LYS A 181 9.56 4.08 -26.69
C LYS A 181 10.35 3.57 -27.91
N GLN A 182 11.63 3.23 -27.74
CA GLN A 182 12.44 2.66 -28.82
C GLN A 182 11.93 1.29 -29.26
N GLU A 183 11.61 0.40 -28.32
CA GLU A 183 11.04 -0.92 -28.64
C GLU A 183 9.73 -0.79 -29.42
N ARG A 184 8.87 0.16 -29.03
CA ARG A 184 7.60 0.41 -29.72
C ARG A 184 7.81 0.89 -31.15
N LEU A 185 8.76 1.80 -31.36
CA LEU A 185 9.12 2.28 -32.69
C LEU A 185 9.70 1.16 -33.57
N GLN A 186 10.58 0.33 -33.03
CA GLN A 186 11.15 -0.82 -33.74
C GLN A 186 10.09 -1.84 -34.14
N LYS A 187 9.14 -2.13 -33.24
CA LYS A 187 8.03 -3.04 -33.53
C LYS A 187 7.16 -2.52 -34.69
N LEU A 188 6.82 -1.23 -34.66
CA LEU A 188 6.04 -0.59 -35.73
C LEU A 188 6.78 -0.62 -37.07
N GLU A 189 8.09 -0.40 -37.07
CA GLU A 189 8.93 -0.46 -38.27
C GLU A 189 8.97 -1.89 -38.85
N MET A 190 9.16 -2.90 -38.00
CA MET A 190 9.11 -4.31 -38.43
C MET A 190 7.74 -4.69 -39.01
N GLU A 191 6.64 -4.23 -38.40
CA GLU A 191 5.29 -4.48 -38.89
C GLU A 191 5.04 -3.84 -40.27
N LYS A 192 5.54 -2.62 -40.49
CA LYS A 192 5.50 -1.96 -41.80
C LYS A 192 6.29 -2.75 -42.84
N GLN A 193 7.48 -3.23 -42.49
CA GLN A 193 8.31 -4.04 -43.38
C GLN A 193 7.64 -5.37 -43.72
N GLN A 194 7.06 -6.06 -42.74
CA GLN A 194 6.30 -7.29 -42.95
C GLN A 194 5.09 -7.04 -43.86
N SER A 195 4.33 -5.98 -43.61
CA SER A 195 3.16 -5.61 -44.42
C SER A 195 3.55 -5.30 -45.87
N LYS A 196 4.66 -4.59 -46.07
CA LYS A 196 5.21 -4.29 -47.40
C LYS A 196 5.62 -5.56 -48.14
N LEU A 197 6.31 -6.47 -47.47
CA LEU A 197 6.70 -7.76 -48.04
C LEU A 197 5.47 -8.60 -48.41
N MET A 198 4.46 -8.64 -47.52
CA MET A 198 3.22 -9.37 -47.76
C MET A 198 2.48 -8.80 -48.98
N PHE A 199 2.38 -7.48 -49.08
CA PHE A 199 1.79 -6.80 -50.23
C PHE A 199 2.53 -7.10 -51.53
N GLU A 200 3.86 -7.12 -51.51
CA GLU A 200 4.68 -7.46 -52.67
C GLU A 200 4.46 -8.92 -53.12
N LEU A 201 4.35 -9.85 -52.16
CA LEU A 201 4.00 -11.25 -52.44
C LEU A 201 2.61 -11.37 -53.07
N PHE A 202 1.60 -10.69 -52.51
CA PHE A 202 0.25 -10.69 -53.08
C PHE A 202 0.22 -10.14 -54.51
N SER A 203 0.93 -9.04 -54.76
CA SER A 203 1.04 -8.46 -56.11
C SER A 203 1.69 -9.40 -57.12
N LYS A 204 2.73 -10.16 -56.71
CA LYS A 204 3.38 -11.17 -57.56
C LYS A 204 2.48 -12.39 -57.85
N CYS A 205 1.59 -12.76 -56.92
CA CYS A 205 0.63 -13.86 -57.13
C CYS A 205 -0.55 -13.45 -58.02
N LEU A 206 -0.94 -12.17 -58.01
CA LEU A 206 -2.07 -11.65 -58.80
C LEU A 206 -1.69 -11.29 -60.25
N ASN A 207 -0.41 -11.06 -60.54
CA ASN A 207 0.08 -10.72 -61.88
C ASN A 207 0.60 -11.95 -62.66
N LYS A 208 0.04 -13.14 -62.41
CA LYS A 208 0.29 -14.38 -63.18
C LYS A 208 -0.92 -14.78 -64.01
#